data_AF-A0A9P8TE72-F1
#
_entry.id   AF-A0A9P8TE72-F1
#
_cell.length_a   1.000
_cell.length_b   1.000
_cell.length_c   1.000
_cell.angle_alpha   90.00
_cell.angle_beta   90.00
_cell.angle_gamma   90.00
#
_symmetry.space_group_name_H-M   'P 1'
#
loop_
_entity.id
_entity.type
_entity.pdbx_description
1 polymer ?
#
loop_
_entity_poly.entity_id
_entity_poly.type
_entity_poly.pdbx_seq_one_letter_code
_entity_poly.pdbx_strand_id
1 'polypeptide(L)'
;MILALRNAINGARAFSSTANTLGRNYRHVVDRQLKKKVEYKVGDLKPRSLRIPSEPPKYPPYPYGESPIFKRSNRGLFGGQFIVFGNKVSEHKNRARRTWLPNVVKKKLWSEALNKLVPLKLTARVLRTITKEGGLDNYLTKDKKARIKELGPFGWRLRYDVLMAQERAKKASVKNYEVLSDANGNEIKVYFKGTYNGESVSLLVGRRKLLQKLYPVVKLHTPGNLRYAAFNNRRKSTPFDELLKELEHYKVDLSDVIVK
;
A
#
# COMPACT_ATOMS: atom_id res chain seq x y z
N MET A 1 70.50 7.35 18.43
CA MET A 1 70.84 7.91 17.11
C MET A 1 69.69 7.58 16.17
N ILE A 2 69.01 8.61 15.66
CA ILE A 2 67.66 8.58 15.08
C ILE A 2 67.76 8.30 13.57
N LEU A 3 67.07 7.28 13.07
CA LEU A 3 66.86 7.04 11.63
C LEU A 3 65.60 7.79 11.17
N ALA A 4 65.81 8.84 10.39
CA ALA A 4 64.77 9.68 9.81
C ALA A 4 64.22 9.05 8.52
N LEU A 5 62.95 8.67 8.51
CA LEU A 5 62.18 8.43 7.29
C LEU A 5 61.55 9.76 6.85
N ARG A 6 62.11 10.35 5.78
CA ARG A 6 61.47 11.43 5.02
C ARG A 6 60.30 10.85 4.23
N ASN A 7 59.07 11.06 4.68
CA ASN A 7 57.89 10.93 3.83
C ASN A 7 57.55 12.29 3.23
N ALA A 8 57.70 12.38 1.91
CA ALA A 8 57.29 13.52 1.10
C ALA A 8 55.76 13.71 1.21
N ILE A 9 55.34 14.86 1.73
CA ILE A 9 53.94 15.27 1.72
C ILE A 9 53.64 15.78 0.31
N ASN A 10 53.11 14.91 -0.55
CA ASN A 10 52.48 15.34 -1.80
C ASN A 10 51.21 16.12 -1.47
N GLY A 11 51.33 17.44 -1.44
CA GLY A 11 50.22 18.37 -1.28
C GLY A 11 49.32 18.40 -2.51
N ALA A 12 48.44 17.42 -2.66
CA ALA A 12 47.29 17.54 -3.53
C ALA A 12 46.25 18.43 -2.82
N ARG A 13 46.03 19.64 -3.33
CA ARG A 13 44.88 20.47 -2.93
C ARG A 13 43.61 19.76 -3.36
N ALA A 14 42.98 19.02 -2.44
CA ALA A 14 41.65 18.48 -2.65
C ALA A 14 40.66 19.65 -2.70
N PHE A 15 40.03 19.87 -3.86
CA PHE A 15 38.83 20.70 -3.94
C PHE A 15 37.82 20.12 -2.95
N SER A 16 37.47 20.88 -1.91
CA SER A 16 36.40 20.49 -1.01
C SER A 16 35.09 20.49 -1.81
N SER A 17 34.63 19.31 -2.21
CA SER A 17 33.27 19.12 -2.72
C SER A 17 32.31 19.17 -1.53
N THR A 18 32.16 20.34 -0.91
CA THR A 18 31.03 20.56 -0.02
C THR A 18 29.77 20.44 -0.87
N ALA A 19 29.12 19.28 -0.83
CA ALA A 19 27.87 19.05 -1.51
C ALA A 19 26.89 20.16 -1.12
N ASN A 20 26.34 20.85 -2.11
CA ASN A 20 25.37 21.94 -1.93
C ASN A 20 24.30 21.56 -0.90
N THR A 21 24.37 22.15 0.30
CA THR A 21 23.33 22.08 1.34
C THR A 21 22.08 22.91 0.99
N LEU A 22 22.02 23.45 -0.23
CA LEU A 22 20.88 24.19 -0.82
C LEU A 22 19.68 23.29 -1.19
N GLY A 23 19.74 22.00 -0.85
CA GLY A 23 18.61 21.10 -0.95
C GLY A 23 17.47 21.52 -0.04
N ARG A 24 16.23 21.39 -0.54
CA ARG A 24 15.04 21.58 0.27
C ARG A 24 15.05 20.57 1.44
N ASN A 25 15.12 21.08 2.67
CA ASN A 25 15.10 20.24 3.86
C ASN A 25 13.67 19.94 4.32
N TYR A 26 13.33 18.65 4.47
CA TYR A 26 12.05 18.18 4.98
C TYR A 26 12.06 18.02 6.50
N ARG A 27 12.69 18.97 7.20
CA ARG A 27 12.93 18.92 8.65
C ARG A 27 11.65 18.62 9.45
N HIS A 28 10.59 19.40 9.20
CA HIS A 28 9.27 19.24 9.82
C HIS A 28 8.54 17.92 9.51
N VAL A 29 9.06 17.11 8.59
CA VAL A 29 8.53 15.79 8.25
C VAL A 29 9.42 14.69 8.84
N VAL A 30 10.73 14.80 8.67
CA VAL A 30 11.70 13.77 9.04
C VAL A 30 11.90 13.71 10.55
N ASP A 31 11.85 14.85 11.25
CA ASP A 31 12.09 14.92 12.70
C ASP A 31 10.93 14.34 13.54
N ARG A 32 9.85 13.87 12.89
CA ARG A 32 8.69 13.33 13.60
C ARG A 32 9.02 11.98 14.18
N GLN A 33 8.91 11.88 15.50
CA GLN A 33 9.08 10.63 16.23
C GLN A 33 7.74 9.90 16.32
N LEU A 34 7.70 8.66 15.84
CA LEU A 34 6.56 7.77 15.99
C LEU A 34 6.86 6.72 17.05
N LYS A 35 5.85 6.37 17.83
CA LYS A 35 5.94 5.22 18.72
C LYS A 35 6.17 3.97 17.87
N LYS A 36 7.28 3.27 18.11
CA LYS A 36 7.58 2.00 17.45
C LYS A 36 6.48 1.00 17.77
N LYS A 37 5.95 0.33 16.74
CA LYS A 37 4.95 -0.73 16.92
C LYS A 37 5.67 -1.98 17.39
N VAL A 38 5.15 -2.60 18.44
CA VAL A 38 5.58 -3.94 18.86
C VAL A 38 5.00 -4.94 17.87
N GLU A 39 5.85 -5.82 17.35
CA GLU A 39 5.43 -6.92 16.48
C GLU A 39 4.89 -8.05 17.37
N TYR A 40 3.68 -8.51 17.07
CA TYR A 40 3.04 -9.63 17.78
C TYR A 40 2.96 -10.83 16.85
N LYS A 41 3.40 -11.99 17.32
CA LYS A 41 3.30 -13.26 16.59
C LYS A 41 2.01 -13.97 16.96
N VAL A 42 1.56 -14.86 16.06
CA VAL A 42 0.40 -15.72 16.34
C VAL A 42 0.78 -16.66 17.49
N GLY A 43 -0.02 -16.67 18.55
CA GLY A 43 0.23 -17.47 19.76
C GLY A 43 0.74 -16.66 20.96
N ASP A 44 1.24 -15.44 20.76
CA ASP A 44 1.65 -14.58 21.87
C ASP A 44 0.46 -14.23 22.78
N LEU A 45 0.70 -14.18 24.10
CA LEU A 45 -0.31 -13.74 25.05
C LEU A 45 -0.69 -12.27 24.81
N LYS A 46 -1.99 -11.99 24.75
CA LYS A 46 -2.49 -10.63 24.59
C LYS A 46 -2.12 -9.78 25.82
N PRO A 47 -1.36 -8.68 25.68
CA PRO A 47 -1.05 -7.81 26.81
C PRO A 47 -2.30 -7.12 27.34
N ARG A 48 -2.46 -7.01 28.66
CA ARG A 48 -3.64 -6.38 29.30
C ARG A 48 -3.83 -4.91 28.89
N SER A 49 -2.74 -4.20 28.61
CA SER A 49 -2.76 -2.79 28.18
C SER A 49 -3.10 -2.60 26.69
N LEU A 50 -3.13 -3.67 25.90
CA LEU A 50 -3.35 -3.58 24.45
C LEU A 50 -4.84 -3.44 24.13
N ARG A 51 -5.24 -2.22 23.79
CA ARG A 51 -6.55 -1.95 23.20
C ARG A 51 -6.49 -2.19 21.68
N ILE A 52 -7.27 -3.16 21.21
CA ILE A 52 -7.38 -3.50 19.79
C ILE A 52 -8.61 -2.75 19.23
N PRO A 53 -8.47 -1.97 18.15
CA PRO A 53 -9.61 -1.34 17.50
C PRO A 53 -10.52 -2.42 16.89
N SER A 54 -11.84 -2.18 16.88
CA SER A 54 -12.80 -3.13 16.32
C SER A 54 -12.59 -3.36 14.82
N GLU A 55 -12.21 -2.30 14.10
CA GLU A 55 -11.96 -2.37 12.67
C GLU A 55 -10.45 -2.33 12.37
N PRO A 56 -9.98 -3.16 11.43
CA PRO A 56 -8.60 -3.07 10.97
C PRO A 56 -8.38 -1.74 10.22
N PRO A 57 -7.18 -1.14 10.31
CA PRO A 57 -6.89 0.09 9.58
C PRO A 57 -6.94 -0.18 8.07
N LYS A 58 -7.79 0.56 7.35
CA LYS A 58 -7.92 0.47 5.88
C LYS A 58 -6.63 0.78 5.13
N TYR A 59 -5.81 1.68 5.66
CA TYR A 59 -4.62 2.22 5.00
C TYR A 59 -3.34 1.78 5.72
N PRO A 60 -2.24 1.55 5.00
CA PRO A 60 -0.94 1.31 5.61
C PRO A 60 -0.47 2.54 6.40
N PRO A 61 0.25 2.36 7.52
CA PRO A 61 0.77 3.48 8.28
C PRO A 61 1.77 4.27 7.44
N TYR A 62 1.60 5.59 7.42
CA TYR A 62 2.53 6.48 6.73
C TYR A 62 3.87 6.54 7.49
N PRO A 63 5.05 6.38 6.84
CA PRO A 63 6.34 6.29 7.53
C PRO A 63 6.67 7.46 8.46
N TYR A 64 6.22 8.68 8.12
CA TYR A 64 6.47 9.90 8.90
C TYR A 64 5.27 10.34 9.75
N GLY A 65 4.19 9.55 9.77
CA GLY A 65 2.95 9.85 10.50
C GLY A 65 2.31 11.20 10.18
N GLU A 66 1.31 11.56 10.98
CA GLU A 66 0.60 12.82 10.78
C GLU A 66 1.41 14.01 11.29
N SER A 67 1.26 15.18 10.65
CA SER A 67 1.95 16.38 11.10
C SER A 67 1.30 16.91 12.39
N PRO A 68 2.05 17.11 13.50
CA PRO A 68 1.51 17.74 14.70
C PRO A 68 1.37 19.26 14.52
N ILE A 69 2.29 19.86 13.75
CA ILE A 69 2.28 21.27 13.40
C ILE A 69 1.54 21.50 12.09
N PHE A 70 0.88 22.66 11.95
CA PHE A 70 0.12 23.02 10.76
C PHE A 70 -0.83 21.90 10.28
N LYS A 71 -1.69 21.38 11.18
CA LYS A 71 -2.61 20.25 10.92
C LYS A 71 -3.49 20.41 9.67
N ARG A 72 -3.65 21.65 9.18
CA ARG A 72 -4.24 21.97 7.87
C ARG A 72 -3.59 21.18 6.73
N SER A 73 -2.27 20.95 6.77
CA SER A 73 -1.54 20.21 5.73
C SER A 73 -1.90 18.73 5.67
N ASN A 74 -2.37 18.14 6.77
CA ASN A 74 -2.72 16.72 6.81
C ASN A 74 -3.94 16.38 5.94
N ARG A 75 -4.74 17.39 5.54
CA ARG A 75 -6.00 17.23 4.80
C ARG A 75 -5.85 17.44 3.29
N GLY A 76 -4.63 17.55 2.76
CA GLY A 76 -4.40 17.86 1.34
C GLY A 76 -2.96 17.64 0.90
N LEU A 77 -2.63 18.09 -0.31
CA LEU A 77 -1.31 17.94 -0.92
C LEU A 77 -0.53 19.26 -0.80
N PHE A 78 0.23 19.40 0.27
CA PHE A 78 1.00 20.62 0.55
C PHE A 78 2.44 20.57 0.04
N GLY A 79 2.88 19.40 -0.46
CA GLY A 79 4.20 19.22 -1.03
C GLY A 79 5.31 19.56 -0.04
N GLY A 80 5.16 19.21 1.24
CA GLY A 80 6.10 19.57 2.31
C GLY A 80 6.22 21.07 2.63
N GLN A 81 5.27 21.92 2.21
CA GLN A 81 5.24 23.34 2.60
C GLN A 81 4.47 23.51 3.91
N PHE A 82 5.08 24.22 4.84
CA PHE A 82 4.51 24.56 6.15
C PHE A 82 4.35 26.08 6.28
N ILE A 83 3.60 26.51 7.29
CA ILE A 83 3.59 27.90 7.72
C ILE A 83 4.99 28.29 8.19
N VAL A 84 5.47 29.45 7.75
CA VAL A 84 6.74 30.03 8.21
C VAL A 84 6.42 31.17 9.17
N PHE A 85 7.16 31.25 10.27
CA PHE A 85 7.06 32.33 11.25
C PHE A 85 8.31 33.20 11.18
N GLY A 86 8.16 34.51 11.35
CA GLY A 86 9.29 35.45 11.40
C GLY A 86 8.81 36.84 11.79
N ASN A 87 9.57 37.85 11.40
CA ASN A 87 9.32 39.23 11.81
C ASN A 87 9.08 40.15 10.61
N LYS A 88 8.16 41.10 10.74
CA LYS A 88 8.16 42.35 9.98
C LYS A 88 9.17 43.26 10.68
N VAL A 89 10.14 43.78 9.93
CA VAL A 89 11.19 44.66 10.44
C VAL A 89 10.94 46.04 9.85
N SER A 90 10.81 47.07 10.69
CA SER A 90 10.74 48.45 10.22
C SER A 90 12.12 48.95 9.79
N GLU A 91 12.17 50.11 9.14
CA GLU A 91 13.41 50.82 8.84
C GLU A 91 14.27 51.05 10.09
N HIS A 92 13.62 51.42 11.19
CA HIS A 92 14.21 51.55 12.53
C HIS A 92 14.49 50.21 13.23
N LYS A 93 14.48 49.09 12.50
CA LYS A 93 14.73 47.72 12.99
C LYS A 93 13.77 47.22 14.09
N ASN A 94 12.62 47.85 14.28
CA ASN A 94 11.58 47.35 15.19
C ASN A 94 10.98 46.05 14.63
N ARG A 95 10.89 45.01 15.46
CA ARG A 95 10.51 43.65 15.05
C ARG A 95 9.11 43.29 15.55
N ALA A 96 8.15 43.14 14.63
CA ALA A 96 6.81 42.62 14.93
C ALA A 96 6.64 41.20 14.37
N ARG A 97 5.97 40.30 15.08
CA ARG A 97 5.75 38.91 14.62
C ARG A 97 4.83 38.87 13.40
N ARG A 98 5.17 38.06 12.40
CA ARG A 98 4.34 37.77 11.22
C ARG A 98 4.44 36.30 10.82
N THR A 99 3.50 35.88 9.96
CA THR A 99 3.47 34.54 9.38
C THR A 99 3.38 34.58 7.87
N TRP A 100 3.97 33.60 7.19
CA TRP A 100 3.78 33.37 5.76
C TRP A 100 3.10 32.02 5.55
N LEU A 101 1.90 32.08 4.98
CA LEU A 101 1.13 30.90 4.60
C LEU A 101 1.50 30.48 3.17
N PRO A 102 1.49 29.17 2.86
CA PRO A 102 1.60 28.73 1.48
C PRO A 102 0.34 29.12 0.70
N ASN A 103 0.49 29.40 -0.60
CA ASN A 103 -0.65 29.66 -1.49
C ASN A 103 -1.42 28.35 -1.75
N VAL A 104 -2.53 28.15 -1.04
CA VAL A 104 -3.37 26.94 -1.10
C VAL A 104 -4.61 27.23 -1.94
N VAL A 105 -4.86 26.35 -2.92
CA VAL A 105 -6.03 26.38 -3.79
C VAL A 105 -6.84 25.10 -3.63
N LYS A 106 -8.15 25.19 -3.80
CA LYS A 106 -9.05 24.03 -3.93
C LYS A 106 -9.26 23.76 -5.41
N LYS A 107 -8.89 22.58 -5.90
CA LYS A 107 -9.12 22.16 -7.29
C LYS A 107 -9.56 20.70 -7.34
N LYS A 108 -10.32 20.35 -8.37
CA LYS A 108 -10.65 18.96 -8.71
C LYS A 108 -9.67 18.53 -9.81
N LEU A 109 -9.00 17.40 -9.64
CA LEU A 109 -8.06 16.84 -10.62
C LEU A 109 -8.54 15.45 -11.03
N TRP A 110 -8.38 15.11 -12.31
CA TRP A 110 -8.71 13.78 -12.82
C TRP A 110 -7.67 12.75 -12.34
N SER A 111 -8.14 11.59 -11.92
CA SER A 111 -7.33 10.39 -11.64
C SER A 111 -7.76 9.32 -12.62
N GLU A 112 -6.82 8.83 -13.43
CA GLU A 112 -7.03 7.80 -14.44
C GLU A 112 -7.25 6.45 -13.78
N ALA A 113 -6.43 6.12 -12.78
CA ALA A 113 -6.56 4.85 -12.05
C ALA A 113 -7.90 4.72 -11.31
N LEU A 114 -8.42 5.84 -10.79
CA LEU A 114 -9.70 5.87 -10.06
C LEU A 114 -10.91 6.19 -10.95
N ASN A 115 -10.69 6.57 -12.21
CA ASN A 115 -11.72 7.02 -13.15
C ASN A 115 -12.68 8.08 -12.58
N LYS A 116 -12.14 9.06 -11.85
CA LYS A 116 -12.96 10.13 -11.25
C LYS A 116 -12.18 11.42 -10.98
N LEU A 117 -12.92 12.51 -10.87
CA LEU A 117 -12.41 13.80 -10.37
C LEU A 117 -12.25 13.76 -8.85
N VAL A 118 -11.03 13.96 -8.36
CA VAL A 118 -10.73 14.02 -6.93
C VAL A 118 -10.65 15.48 -6.46
N PRO A 119 -11.50 15.94 -5.52
CA PRO A 119 -11.39 17.27 -4.94
C PRO A 119 -10.24 17.34 -3.93
N LEU A 120 -9.33 18.29 -4.14
CA LEU A 120 -8.10 18.41 -3.38
C LEU A 120 -7.88 19.84 -2.88
N LYS A 121 -7.28 19.96 -1.69
CA LYS A 121 -6.60 21.18 -1.23
C LYS A 121 -5.13 21.00 -1.53
N LEU A 122 -4.57 21.86 -2.37
CA LEU A 122 -3.18 21.74 -2.78
C LEU A 122 -2.52 23.11 -2.85
N THR A 123 -1.20 23.14 -2.72
CA THR A 123 -0.46 24.39 -2.95
C THR A 123 -0.27 24.64 -4.44
N ALA A 124 -0.18 25.90 -4.86
CA ALA A 124 0.07 26.26 -6.26
C ALA A 124 1.36 25.61 -6.81
N ARG A 125 2.39 25.44 -5.96
CA ARG A 125 3.61 24.70 -6.30
C ARG A 125 3.32 23.24 -6.64
N VAL A 126 2.47 22.57 -5.84
CA VAL A 126 2.08 21.18 -6.07
C VAL A 126 1.25 21.05 -7.35
N LEU A 127 0.35 22.00 -7.61
CA LEU A 127 -0.41 22.03 -8.86
C LEU A 127 0.53 22.01 -10.08
N ARG A 128 1.53 22.89 -10.07
CA ARG A 128 2.54 22.96 -11.13
C ARG A 128 3.35 21.67 -11.27
N THR A 129 3.68 21.00 -10.16
CA THR A 129 4.38 19.70 -10.23
C THR A 129 3.51 18.60 -10.80
N ILE A 130 2.21 18.60 -10.49
CA ILE A 130 1.25 17.63 -11.06
C ILE A 130 1.15 17.84 -12.57
N THR A 131 1.02 19.09 -13.04
CA THR A 131 1.02 19.40 -14.47
C THR A 131 2.33 18.98 -15.14
N LYS A 132 3.48 19.25 -14.50
CA LYS A 132 4.79 18.85 -15.03
C LYS A 132 4.96 17.33 -15.13
N GLU A 133 4.37 16.57 -14.23
CA GLU A 133 4.44 15.10 -14.21
C GLU A 133 3.33 14.44 -15.05
N GLY A 134 2.47 15.23 -15.69
CA GLY A 134 1.45 14.74 -16.60
C GLY A 134 0.26 14.06 -15.92
N GLY A 135 -0.03 14.36 -14.65
CA GLY A 135 -1.21 13.80 -13.99
C GLY A 135 -1.08 13.64 -12.48
N LEU A 136 -2.24 13.52 -11.81
CA LEU A 136 -2.31 13.32 -10.37
C LEU A 136 -1.69 11.97 -9.97
N ASP A 137 -1.97 10.91 -10.73
CA ASP A 137 -1.55 9.55 -10.40
C ASP A 137 -0.02 9.42 -10.47
N ASN A 138 0.60 9.96 -11.52
CA ASN A 138 2.05 10.03 -11.68
C ASN A 138 2.73 10.77 -10.51
N TYR A 139 2.08 11.83 -10.01
CA TYR A 139 2.59 12.55 -8.84
C TYR A 139 2.57 11.68 -7.57
N LEU A 140 1.58 10.82 -7.40
CA LEU A 140 1.44 10.03 -6.18
C LEU A 140 2.34 8.79 -6.20
N THR A 141 2.43 8.12 -7.34
CA THR A 141 3.14 6.84 -7.50
C THR A 141 4.64 7.01 -7.66
N LYS A 142 5.14 8.24 -7.86
CA LYS A 142 6.58 8.52 -7.96
C LYS A 142 7.34 8.00 -6.73
N ASP A 143 8.36 7.18 -7.00
CA ASP A 143 9.03 6.38 -5.97
C ASP A 143 10.14 7.12 -5.19
N LYS A 144 10.49 8.35 -5.60
CA LYS A 144 11.54 9.12 -4.93
C LYS A 144 11.20 9.34 -3.45
N LYS A 145 12.17 9.08 -2.55
CA LYS A 145 12.05 9.31 -1.09
C LYS A 145 11.55 10.72 -0.76
N ALA A 146 11.97 11.74 -1.51
CA ALA A 146 11.50 13.11 -1.35
C ALA A 146 9.98 13.26 -1.58
N ARG A 147 9.42 12.57 -2.58
CA ARG A 147 7.98 12.57 -2.85
C ARG A 147 7.22 12.02 -1.67
N ILE A 148 7.66 10.89 -1.11
CA ILE A 148 7.02 10.27 0.05
C ILE A 148 6.95 11.27 1.22
N LYS A 149 8.01 12.05 1.47
CA LYS A 149 8.02 13.11 2.50
C LYS A 149 7.04 14.25 2.21
N GLU A 150 6.82 14.58 0.94
CA GLU A 150 5.98 15.69 0.48
C GLU A 150 4.47 15.38 0.47
N LEU A 151 4.08 14.11 0.34
CA LEU A 151 2.68 13.68 0.20
C LEU A 151 1.81 13.99 1.42
N GLY A 152 2.37 13.85 2.63
CA GLY A 152 1.60 13.87 3.87
C GLY A 152 0.65 12.67 4.01
N PRO A 153 -0.11 12.59 5.12
CA PRO A 153 -0.96 11.43 5.41
C PRO A 153 -2.12 11.29 4.40
N PHE A 154 -2.75 12.39 3.99
CA PHE A 154 -3.80 12.36 2.96
C PHE A 154 -3.26 11.87 1.61
N GLY A 155 -2.12 12.43 1.16
CA GLY A 155 -1.49 11.99 -0.08
C GLY A 155 -1.05 10.54 -0.05
N TRP A 156 -0.62 10.02 1.11
CA TRP A 156 -0.28 8.61 1.29
C TRP A 156 -1.49 7.69 1.15
N ARG A 157 -2.64 8.05 1.75
CA ARG A 157 -3.91 7.30 1.60
C ARG A 157 -4.35 7.27 0.13
N LEU A 158 -4.25 8.42 -0.54
CA LEU A 158 -4.65 8.54 -1.94
C LEU A 158 -3.68 7.78 -2.87
N ARG A 159 -2.36 7.81 -2.60
CA ARG A 159 -1.36 6.96 -3.28
C ARG A 159 -1.73 5.48 -3.15
N TYR A 160 -2.11 5.03 -1.95
CA TYR A 160 -2.55 3.66 -1.73
C TYR A 160 -3.80 3.33 -2.56
N ASP A 161 -4.81 4.19 -2.56
CA ASP A 161 -6.02 3.96 -3.36
C ASP A 161 -5.71 3.84 -4.87
N VAL A 162 -4.80 4.68 -5.40
CA VAL A 162 -4.34 4.63 -6.79
C VAL A 162 -3.56 3.33 -7.08
N LEU A 163 -2.59 2.97 -6.22
CA LEU A 163 -1.81 1.74 -6.41
C LEU A 163 -2.70 0.49 -6.33
N MET A 164 -3.65 0.45 -5.39
CA MET A 164 -4.61 -0.64 -5.29
C MET A 164 -5.51 -0.73 -6.52
N ALA A 165 -5.93 0.41 -7.09
CA ALA A 165 -6.71 0.43 -8.32
C ALA A 165 -5.89 -0.09 -9.52
N GLN A 166 -4.63 0.35 -9.64
CA GLN A 166 -3.71 -0.16 -10.67
C GLN A 166 -3.43 -1.66 -10.51
N GLU A 167 -3.22 -2.15 -9.29
CA GLU A 167 -3.06 -3.57 -9.01
C GLU A 167 -4.32 -4.37 -9.36
N ARG A 168 -5.52 -3.84 -9.04
CA ARG A 168 -6.78 -4.47 -9.43
C ARG A 168 -6.92 -4.54 -10.95
N ALA A 169 -6.58 -3.48 -11.67
CA ALA A 169 -6.59 -3.47 -13.13
C ALA A 169 -5.60 -4.51 -13.71
N LYS A 170 -4.38 -4.59 -13.16
CA LYS A 170 -3.37 -5.61 -13.53
C LYS A 170 -3.85 -7.03 -13.24
N LYS A 171 -4.46 -7.26 -12.08
CA LYS A 171 -5.04 -8.58 -11.72
C LYS A 171 -6.24 -8.94 -12.60
N ALA A 172 -7.01 -7.97 -13.04
CA ALA A 172 -8.13 -8.19 -13.96
C ALA A 172 -7.64 -8.51 -15.37
N SER A 173 -6.50 -7.97 -15.81
CA SER A 173 -5.91 -8.31 -17.12
C SER A 173 -5.31 -9.72 -17.15
N VAL A 174 -4.81 -10.23 -16.01
CA VAL A 174 -4.31 -11.60 -15.92
C VAL A 174 -5.49 -12.57 -15.80
N LYS A 175 -5.66 -13.44 -16.80
CA LYS A 175 -6.69 -14.49 -16.75
C LYS A 175 -6.30 -15.51 -15.68
N ASN A 176 -7.23 -15.84 -14.78
CA ASN A 176 -7.04 -16.84 -13.71
C ASN A 176 -7.46 -18.25 -14.15
N TYR A 177 -7.53 -18.50 -15.46
CA TYR A 177 -7.96 -19.76 -16.04
C TYR A 177 -7.19 -20.02 -17.34
N GLU A 178 -7.00 -21.29 -17.64
CA GLU A 178 -6.52 -21.79 -18.93
C GLU A 178 -7.74 -22.08 -19.82
N VAL A 179 -7.59 -21.88 -21.13
CA VAL A 179 -8.62 -22.26 -22.11
C VAL A 179 -8.16 -23.55 -22.78
N LEU A 180 -8.94 -24.61 -22.66
CA LEU A 180 -8.73 -25.88 -23.35
C LEU A 180 -9.83 -26.07 -24.40
N SER A 181 -9.51 -26.76 -25.49
CA SER A 181 -10.47 -27.15 -26.51
C SER A 181 -10.97 -28.57 -26.24
N ASP A 182 -12.27 -28.77 -26.21
CA ASP A 182 -12.88 -30.10 -26.13
C ASP A 182 -12.72 -30.92 -27.41
N ALA A 183 -13.05 -32.21 -27.34
CA ALA A 183 -13.17 -33.11 -28.50
C ALA A 183 -14.14 -32.58 -29.59
N ASN A 184 -15.09 -31.72 -29.19
CA ASN A 184 -16.07 -31.09 -30.09
C ASN A 184 -15.65 -29.68 -30.55
N GLY A 185 -14.44 -29.21 -30.20
CA GLY A 185 -13.92 -27.89 -30.56
C GLY A 185 -14.41 -26.72 -29.69
N ASN A 186 -15.17 -26.99 -28.61
CA ASN A 186 -15.64 -25.95 -27.70
C ASN A 186 -14.54 -25.48 -26.72
N GLU A 187 -14.51 -24.18 -26.42
CA GLU A 187 -13.56 -23.60 -25.46
C GLU A 187 -14.04 -23.77 -24.00
N ILE A 188 -13.32 -24.59 -23.23
CA ILE A 188 -13.53 -24.78 -21.80
C ILE A 188 -12.53 -23.94 -20.99
N LYS A 189 -13.04 -23.28 -19.94
CA LYS A 189 -12.22 -22.54 -18.97
C LYS A 189 -11.88 -23.43 -17.77
N VAL A 190 -10.60 -23.76 -17.62
CA VAL A 190 -10.07 -24.54 -16.51
C VAL A 190 -9.36 -23.61 -15.53
N TYR A 191 -9.81 -23.58 -14.27
CA TYR A 191 -9.27 -22.72 -13.23
C TYR A 191 -8.16 -23.37 -12.41
N PHE A 192 -8.20 -24.69 -12.26
CA PHE A 192 -7.23 -25.45 -11.48
C PHE A 192 -7.13 -26.88 -11.98
N LYS A 193 -5.94 -27.48 -11.89
CA LYS A 193 -5.68 -28.89 -12.18
C LYS A 193 -5.17 -29.55 -10.92
N GLY A 194 -5.73 -30.70 -10.56
CA GLY A 194 -5.33 -31.44 -9.37
C GLY A 194 -5.73 -32.90 -9.46
N THR A 195 -5.57 -33.62 -8.36
CA THR A 195 -6.01 -35.02 -8.24
C THR A 195 -7.30 -35.08 -7.42
N TYR A 196 -8.29 -35.82 -7.91
CA TYR A 196 -9.54 -36.11 -7.18
C TYR A 196 -9.86 -37.60 -7.27
N ASN A 197 -10.00 -38.29 -6.14
CA ASN A 197 -10.22 -39.73 -6.04
C ASN A 197 -9.18 -40.58 -6.79
N GLY A 198 -7.92 -40.12 -6.84
CA GLY A 198 -6.83 -40.80 -7.54
C GLY A 198 -6.77 -40.56 -9.05
N GLU A 199 -7.70 -39.79 -9.61
CA GLU A 199 -7.69 -39.38 -11.02
C GLU A 199 -7.21 -37.93 -11.18
N SER A 200 -6.51 -37.65 -12.29
CA SER A 200 -6.16 -36.28 -12.68
C SER A 200 -7.39 -35.56 -13.21
N VAL A 201 -7.69 -34.39 -12.63
CA VAL A 201 -8.93 -33.67 -12.85
C VAL A 201 -8.67 -32.20 -13.15
N SER A 202 -9.37 -31.68 -14.16
CA SER A 202 -9.41 -30.25 -14.50
C SER A 202 -10.71 -29.62 -14.00
N LEU A 203 -10.60 -28.54 -13.21
CA LEU A 203 -11.74 -27.91 -12.57
C LEU A 203 -12.24 -26.69 -13.34
N LEU A 204 -13.54 -26.72 -13.65
CA LEU A 204 -14.23 -25.67 -14.39
C LEU A 204 -14.58 -24.44 -13.54
N VAL A 205 -14.48 -24.56 -12.22
CA VAL A 205 -14.88 -23.51 -11.29
C VAL A 205 -13.74 -23.09 -10.38
N GLY A 206 -13.75 -21.80 -10.02
CA GLY A 206 -12.83 -21.27 -9.02
C GLY A 206 -13.19 -21.67 -7.59
N ARG A 207 -12.24 -21.44 -6.68
CA ARG A 207 -12.30 -21.76 -5.24
C ARG A 207 -13.63 -21.40 -4.55
N ARG A 208 -14.24 -20.26 -4.88
CA ARG A 208 -15.48 -19.80 -4.25
C ARG A 208 -16.65 -20.79 -4.44
N LYS A 209 -16.81 -21.35 -5.64
CA LYS A 209 -17.88 -22.31 -5.93
C LYS A 209 -17.63 -23.66 -5.23
N LEU A 210 -16.38 -24.10 -5.17
CA LEU A 210 -16.01 -25.32 -4.42
C LEU A 210 -16.32 -25.19 -2.93
N LEU A 211 -15.98 -24.04 -2.32
CA LEU A 211 -16.34 -23.77 -0.93
C LEU A 211 -17.85 -23.74 -0.69
N GLN A 212 -18.64 -23.27 -1.67
CA GLN A 212 -20.10 -23.30 -1.59
C GLN A 212 -20.65 -24.74 -1.61
N LYS A 213 -20.05 -25.64 -2.38
CA LYS A 213 -20.41 -27.07 -2.41
C LYS A 213 -19.98 -27.80 -1.14
N LEU A 214 -18.78 -27.49 -0.64
CA LEU A 214 -18.22 -28.12 0.56
C LEU A 214 -18.97 -27.72 1.84
N TYR A 215 -19.40 -26.45 1.94
CA TYR A 215 -20.03 -25.91 3.15
C TYR A 215 -21.23 -26.71 3.68
N PRO A 216 -22.28 -27.05 2.89
CA PRO A 216 -23.43 -27.78 3.41
C PRO A 216 -23.02 -29.14 3.99
N VAL A 217 -22.12 -29.85 3.32
CA VAL A 217 -21.64 -31.17 3.77
C VAL A 217 -20.87 -31.04 5.08
N VAL A 218 -19.91 -30.11 5.15
CA VAL A 218 -19.15 -29.86 6.39
C VAL A 218 -20.06 -29.40 7.53
N LYS A 219 -21.09 -28.61 7.23
CA LYS A 219 -22.08 -28.17 8.23
C LYS A 219 -22.89 -29.35 8.79
N LEU A 220 -23.21 -30.36 7.98
CA LEU A 220 -23.91 -31.57 8.44
C LEU A 220 -23.04 -32.46 9.33
N HIS A 221 -21.75 -32.60 9.01
CA HIS A 221 -20.82 -33.43 9.79
C HIS A 221 -20.26 -32.74 11.04
N THR A 222 -20.35 -31.41 11.14
CA THR A 222 -19.84 -30.67 12.29
C THR A 222 -20.94 -30.54 13.36
N PRO A 223 -20.72 -30.98 14.60
CA PRO A 223 -21.68 -30.74 15.67
C PRO A 223 -21.80 -29.23 15.97
N GLY A 224 -23.03 -28.74 16.06
CA GLY A 224 -23.34 -27.34 16.37
C GLY A 224 -23.64 -26.45 15.15
N ASN A 225 -23.87 -25.17 15.39
CA ASN A 225 -24.29 -24.23 14.33
C ASN A 225 -23.08 -23.58 13.64
N LEU A 226 -22.50 -24.29 12.67
CA LEU A 226 -21.39 -23.75 11.87
C LEU A 226 -21.88 -22.62 10.95
N ARG A 227 -21.34 -21.42 11.15
CA ARG A 227 -21.57 -20.25 10.27
C ARG A 227 -20.63 -20.25 9.07
N TYR A 228 -21.12 -19.82 7.91
CA TYR A 228 -20.33 -19.72 6.67
C TYR A 228 -19.06 -18.86 6.81
N ALA A 229 -19.13 -17.77 7.60
CA ALA A 229 -17.96 -16.93 7.85
C ALA A 229 -16.85 -17.67 8.61
N ALA A 230 -17.20 -18.44 9.64
CA ALA A 230 -16.25 -19.25 10.40
C ALA A 230 -15.65 -20.37 9.53
N PHE A 231 -16.48 -21.00 8.70
CA PHE A 231 -16.06 -21.99 7.71
C PHE A 231 -15.02 -21.44 6.71
N ASN A 232 -15.26 -20.23 6.16
CA ASN A 232 -14.36 -19.59 5.21
C ASN A 232 -13.06 -19.11 5.86
N ASN A 233 -13.12 -18.57 7.09
CA ASN A 233 -11.93 -18.06 7.78
C ASN A 233 -10.87 -19.16 8.00
N ARG A 234 -11.30 -20.37 8.38
CA ARG A 234 -10.41 -21.53 8.55
C ARG A 234 -9.69 -21.92 7.25
N ARG A 235 -10.38 -21.75 6.11
CA ARG A 235 -9.90 -22.13 4.77
C ARG A 235 -9.42 -20.93 3.97
N LYS A 236 -9.09 -19.81 4.60
CA LYS A 236 -8.64 -18.62 3.86
C LYS A 236 -7.26 -18.82 3.23
N SER A 237 -6.37 -19.52 3.93
CA SER A 237 -4.97 -19.71 3.54
C SER A 237 -4.64 -21.13 3.07
N THR A 238 -5.61 -22.05 3.03
CA THR A 238 -5.35 -23.44 2.63
C THR A 238 -5.09 -23.50 1.11
N PRO A 239 -4.02 -24.20 0.65
CA PRO A 239 -3.78 -24.43 -0.76
C PRO A 239 -4.94 -25.22 -1.39
N PHE A 240 -4.97 -25.23 -2.72
CA PHE A 240 -6.08 -25.85 -3.43
C PHE A 240 -6.04 -27.39 -3.33
N ASP A 241 -4.84 -27.98 -3.29
CA ASP A 241 -4.67 -29.44 -3.13
C ASP A 241 -5.24 -29.95 -1.81
N GLU A 242 -5.03 -29.22 -0.71
CA GLU A 242 -5.65 -29.55 0.58
C GLU A 242 -7.17 -29.44 0.54
N LEU A 243 -7.70 -28.48 -0.23
CA LEU A 243 -9.15 -28.32 -0.40
C LEU A 243 -9.75 -29.47 -1.21
N LEU A 244 -9.03 -30.02 -2.20
CA LEU A 244 -9.46 -31.23 -2.92
C LEU A 244 -9.47 -32.46 -2.03
N LYS A 245 -8.41 -32.68 -1.24
CA LYS A 245 -8.38 -33.76 -0.23
C LYS A 245 -9.53 -33.67 0.76
N GLU A 246 -9.91 -32.45 1.15
CA GLU A 246 -11.05 -32.24 2.02
C GLU A 246 -12.38 -32.57 1.32
N LEU A 247 -12.55 -32.20 0.05
CA LEU A 247 -13.70 -32.59 -0.76
C LEU A 247 -13.81 -34.12 -0.90
N GLU A 248 -12.68 -34.81 -1.10
CA GLU A 248 -12.60 -36.29 -1.16
C GLU A 248 -13.02 -36.92 0.16
N HIS A 249 -12.52 -36.40 1.29
CA HIS A 249 -12.84 -36.89 2.62
C HIS A 249 -14.36 -36.87 2.89
N TYR A 250 -15.02 -35.79 2.47
CA TYR A 250 -16.47 -35.62 2.62
C TYR A 250 -17.29 -36.20 1.45
N LYS A 251 -16.65 -36.84 0.47
CA LYS A 251 -17.28 -37.45 -0.71
C LYS A 251 -18.24 -36.51 -1.44
N VAL A 252 -17.83 -35.27 -1.63
CA VAL A 252 -18.66 -34.26 -2.30
C VAL A 252 -18.77 -34.56 -3.79
N ASP A 253 -19.97 -34.54 -4.36
CA ASP A 253 -20.15 -34.73 -5.80
C ASP A 253 -19.68 -33.48 -6.59
N LEU A 254 -18.75 -33.72 -7.51
CA LEU A 254 -18.10 -32.72 -8.36
C LEU A 254 -18.26 -33.05 -9.86
N SER A 255 -19.10 -34.02 -10.22
CA SER A 255 -19.31 -34.48 -11.60
C SER A 255 -19.69 -33.35 -12.58
N ASP A 256 -20.43 -32.36 -12.10
CA ASP A 256 -20.87 -31.17 -12.84
C ASP A 256 -19.77 -30.09 -13.01
N VAL A 257 -18.64 -30.22 -12.31
CA VAL A 257 -17.59 -29.19 -12.20
C VAL A 257 -16.24 -29.70 -12.71
N ILE A 258 -16.11 -31.01 -12.93
CA ILE A 258 -14.88 -31.71 -13.30
C ILE A 258 -14.91 -32.06 -14.79
N VAL A 259 -13.76 -31.90 -15.44
CA VAL A 259 -13.45 -32.54 -16.72
C VAL A 259 -12.25 -33.45 -16.50
N LYS A 260 -12.35 -34.68 -17.01
CA LYS A 260 -11.27 -35.67 -17.00
C LYS A 260 -10.40 -35.52 -18.24
#